data_AF-A0A7C4CJL1-F1
#
_entry.id   AF-A0A7C4CJL1-F1
#
_cell.length_a   1.000
_cell.length_b   1.000
_cell.length_c   1.000
_cell.angle_alpha   90.00
_cell.angle_beta   90.00
_cell.angle_gamma   90.00
#
_symmetry.space_group_name_H-M   'P 1'
#
loop_
_entity.id
_entity.type
_entity.pdbx_description
1 polymer ?
#
loop_
_entity_poly.entity_id
_entity_poly.type
_entity_poly.pdbx_seq_one_letter_code
_entity_poly.pdbx_strand_id
1 'polypeptide(L)' 'VDPLKLISSGSLLIAVSRESVDELISALEREGVRASVIGELTDRESGMILLRRDGSSERISEPLMDELWRLFG' A
#
# COMPACT_ATOMS: atom_id res chain seq x y z
N VAL A 1 -3.77 -16.36 3.69
CA VAL A 1 -4.48 -15.06 3.79
C VAL A 1 -3.54 -14.02 3.24
N ASP A 2 -3.95 -13.28 2.21
CA ASP A 2 -3.14 -12.24 1.59
C ASP A 2 -3.45 -10.89 2.26
N PRO A 3 -2.50 -10.27 3.01
CA PRO A 3 -2.74 -8.99 3.66
C PRO A 3 -3.15 -7.85 2.71
N LEU A 4 -2.80 -7.95 1.42
CA LEU A 4 -3.17 -6.93 0.42
C LEU A 4 -4.60 -7.07 -0.08
N LYS A 5 -5.30 -8.15 0.29
CA LYS A 5 -6.69 -8.44 -0.12
C LYS A 5 -7.66 -8.46 1.04
N LEU A 6 -7.23 -7.96 2.20
CA LEU A 6 -8.03 -7.81 3.40
C LEU A 6 -8.37 -6.34 3.64
N ILE A 7 -9.57 -6.09 4.17
CA ILE A 7 -9.92 -4.79 4.75
C ILE A 7 -9.06 -4.59 6.00
N SER A 8 -8.18 -3.59 6.00
CA SER A 8 -7.43 -3.19 7.20
C SER A 8 -8.29 -2.31 8.09
N SER A 9 -8.36 -2.62 9.39
CA SER A 9 -9.08 -1.85 10.41
C SER A 9 -8.22 -0.80 11.13
N GLY A 10 -7.00 -0.51 10.65
CA GLY A 10 -6.08 0.40 11.35
C GLY A 10 -4.81 0.79 10.60
N SER A 11 -4.85 1.00 9.28
CA SER A 11 -3.70 1.47 8.49
C SER A 11 -4.10 2.60 7.55
N LEU A 12 -3.18 3.52 7.27
CA LEU A 12 -3.39 4.66 6.38
C LEU A 12 -2.38 4.61 5.22
N LEU A 13 -2.87 4.80 3.99
CA LEU A 13 -2.04 5.05 2.81
C LEU A 13 -1.97 6.57 2.58
N ILE A 14 -0.76 7.08 2.36
CA ILE A 14 -0.51 8.51 2.16
C ILE A 14 0.27 8.69 0.87
N ALA A 15 -0.20 9.60 0.01
CA ALA A 15 0.58 10.13 -1.11
C ALA A 15 1.10 11.52 -0.72
N VAL A 16 2.40 11.74 -0.91
CA VAL A 16 3.08 13.00 -0.57
C VAL A 16 4.12 13.29 -1.64
N SER A 17 4.47 14.56 -1.83
CA SER A 17 5.56 14.93 -2.72
C SER A 17 6.91 14.42 -2.21
N ARG A 18 7.83 14.14 -3.14
CA ARG A 18 9.10 13.45 -2.84
C ARG A 18 9.96 14.25 -1.85
N GLU A 19 9.90 15.57 -1.94
CA GLU A 19 10.63 16.51 -1.09
C GLU A 19 10.13 16.55 0.38
N SER A 20 8.91 16.08 0.64
CA SER A 20 8.31 16.09 1.99
C SER A 20 8.26 14.71 2.64
N VAL A 21 8.79 13.67 1.99
CA VAL A 21 8.78 12.29 2.51
C VAL A 21 9.51 12.18 3.86
N ASP A 22 10.74 12.69 3.94
CA ASP A 22 11.56 12.57 5.14
C ASP A 22 10.98 13.38 6.32
N GLU A 23 10.44 14.55 6.03
CA GLU A 23 9.76 15.40 7.01
C GLU A 23 8.51 14.70 7.58
N LEU A 24 7.68 14.13 6.71
CA LEU A 24 6.46 13.42 7.10
C LEU A 24 6.78 12.18 7.95
N ILE A 25 7.74 11.34 7.52
CA ILE A 25 8.13 10.14 8.27
C ILE A 25 8.64 10.54 9.66
N SER A 26 9.52 11.54 9.72
CA SER A 26 10.05 12.05 10.98
C SER A 26 8.95 12.58 11.90
N ALA A 27 7.92 13.25 11.35
CA ALA A 27 6.79 13.73 12.13
C ALA A 27 5.93 12.60 12.69
N LEU A 28 5.63 11.59 11.89
CA LEU A 28 4.86 10.42 12.33
C LEU A 28 5.62 9.61 13.40
N GLU A 29 6.93 9.41 13.22
CA GLU A 29 7.76 8.70 14.19
C GLU A 29 7.82 9.40 15.55
N ARG A 30 7.86 10.74 15.58
CA ARG A 30 7.78 11.52 16.84
C ARG A 30 6.47 11.31 17.60
N GLU A 31 5.38 11.06 16.87
CA GLU A 31 4.07 10.73 17.45
C GLU A 31 3.92 9.22 17.76
N GLY A 32 4.98 8.42 17.60
CA GLY A 32 4.96 6.98 17.81
C GLY A 32 4.26 6.19 16.70
N VAL A 33 4.00 6.80 15.56
CA VAL A 33 3.36 6.18 14.40
C VAL A 33 4.44 5.68 13.44
N ARG A 34 4.46 4.36 13.19
CA ARG A 34 5.38 3.77 12.21
C ARG A 34 4.88 4.04 10.79
N ALA A 35 5.73 4.60 9.96
CA ALA A 35 5.49 4.83 8.55
C ALA A 35 6.63 4.26 7.71
N SER A 36 6.36 3.94 6.44
CA SER A 36 7.37 3.47 5.50
C SER A 36 6.98 3.85 4.08
N VAL A 37 7.96 4.20 3.25
CA VAL A 37 7.75 4.36 1.81
C VAL A 37 7.58 2.97 1.19
N ILE A 38 6.44 2.74 0.55
CA ILE A 38 6.09 1.44 -0.04
C ILE A 38 6.01 1.46 -1.58
N GLY A 39 6.21 2.62 -2.19
CA GLY A 39 6.16 2.78 -3.64
C GLY A 39 6.17 4.25 -4.06
N GLU A 40 5.92 4.49 -5.35
CA GLU A 40 5.80 5.82 -5.93
C GLU A 40 4.63 5.88 -6.92
N LEU A 41 4.08 7.07 -7.11
CA LEU A 41 3.08 7.31 -8.15
C LEU A 41 3.80 7.52 -9.49
N THR A 42 3.35 6.80 -10.50
CA THR A 42 3.86 6.87 -11.88
C THR A 42 2.73 7.22 -12.84
N ASP A 43 3.03 7.27 -14.14
CA ASP A 43 2.02 7.52 -15.17
C ASP A 43 0.87 6.51 -15.08
N ARG A 44 -0.35 7.00 -15.26
CA ARG A 44 -1.59 6.21 -15.16
C ARG A 44 -1.57 4.96 -16.04
N GLU A 45 -0.92 5.02 -17.21
CA GLU A 45 -0.83 3.90 -18.16
C GLU A 45 -0.08 2.68 -17.60
N SER A 46 0.82 2.91 -16.64
CA SER A 46 1.57 1.86 -15.94
C SER A 46 0.64 0.98 -15.10
N GLY A 47 -0.48 1.52 -14.62
CA GLY A 47 -1.40 0.85 -13.71
C GLY A 47 -0.80 0.65 -12.31
N MET A 48 -1.41 -0.23 -11.51
CA MET A 48 -0.87 -0.60 -10.20
C MET A 48 -0.04 -1.87 -10.32
N ILE A 49 1.23 -1.78 -9.94
CA ILE A 49 2.20 -2.88 -10.01
C ILE A 49 2.72 -3.17 -8.61
N LEU A 50 2.63 -4.44 -8.18
CA LEU A 50 3.28 -4.91 -6.97
C LEU A 50 4.58 -5.62 -7.33
N LEU A 51 5.67 -5.16 -6.71
CA LEU A 51 6.97 -5.82 -6.79
C LEU A 51 7.14 -6.73 -5.58
N ARG A 52 7.39 -8.01 -5.83
CA ARG A 52 7.60 -9.03 -4.81
C ARG A 52 9.09 -9.15 -4.48
N ARG A 53 9.41 -9.69 -3.29
CA ARG A 53 10.81 -9.85 -2.83
C ARG A 53 11.65 -10.79 -3.68
N ASP A 54 11.01 -11.72 -4.41
CA ASP A 54 11.67 -12.64 -5.35
C ASP A 54 11.97 -11.99 -6.71
N GLY A 55 11.67 -10.70 -6.88
CA GLY A 55 11.85 -9.96 -8.12
C GLY A 55 10.71 -10.12 -9.12
N SER A 56 9.69 -10.95 -8.81
CA SER A 56 8.48 -11.02 -9.64
C SER A 56 7.64 -9.76 -9.49
N SER A 57 6.91 -9.42 -10.56
CA SER A 57 5.96 -8.32 -10.57
C SER A 57 4.57 -8.83 -10.95
N GLU A 58 3.54 -8.23 -10.35
CA GLU A 58 2.16 -8.50 -10.71
C GLU A 58 1.40 -7.19 -10.89
N ARG A 59 0.47 -7.16 -11.85
CA ARG A 59 -0.50 -6.07 -11.98
C ARG A 59 -1.63 -6.33 -11.01
N ILE A 60 -1.86 -5.38 -10.10
CA ILE A 60 -3.03 -5.40 -9.23
C ILE A 60 -4.21 -4.84 -10.04
N SER A 61 -5.20 -5.68 -10.30
CA SER A 61 -6.54 -5.26 -10.72
C SER A 61 -7.45 -5.09 -9.50
N GLU A 62 -8.52 -4.31 -9.64
CA GLU A 62 -9.58 -4.28 -8.63
C GLU A 62 -10.01 -5.69 -8.25
N PRO A 63 -10.04 -6.04 -6.95
CA PRO A 63 -10.58 -7.32 -6.53
C PRO A 63 -12.08 -7.33 -6.83
N LEU A 64 -12.52 -8.29 -7.64
CA LEU A 64 -13.94 -8.47 -7.98
C LEU A 64 -14.83 -8.71 -6.73
N MET A 65 -14.23 -9.15 -5.61
CA MET A 65 -14.90 -9.40 -4.33
C MET A 65 -13.87 -9.49 -3.21
N ASP A 66 -14.19 -8.96 -2.02
CA ASP A 66 -13.33 -9.02 -0.83
C ASP A 66 -13.08 -10.48 -0.39
N GLU A 67 -11.86 -10.80 0.06
CA GLU A 67 -11.56 -12.15 0.57
C GLU A 67 -12.31 -12.48 1.87
N LEU A 68 -12.69 -11.45 2.67
CA LEU A 68 -13.49 -11.66 3.88
C LEU A 68 -14.88 -12.24 3.55
N TRP A 69 -15.54 -11.75 2.48
CA TRP A 69 -16.84 -12.27 2.06
C TRP A 69 -16.77 -13.72 1.53
N ARG A 70 -15.62 -14.14 0.97
CA ARG A 70 -15.41 -15.55 0.55
C ARG A 70 -15.24 -16.52 1.71
N LEU A 71 -14.73 -16.05 2.85
CA LEU A 71 -14.40 -16.92 3.99
C LEU A 71 -15.60 -17.14 4.93
N PHE A 72 -16.54 -16.21 4.95
CA PHE A 72 -17.71 -16.23 5.84
C PHE A 72 -19.06 -16.25 5.11
N GLY A 73 -19.04 -16.40 3.78
CA GLY A 73 -20.23 -16.49 2.92
C GLY A 73 -20.71 -17.91 2.69
#